data_AF-A0A847D1A1-F1
#
_entry.id   AF-A0A847D1A1-F1
#
_cell.length_a   1.000
_cell.length_b   1.000
_cell.length_c   1.000
_cell.angle_alpha   90.00
_cell.angle_beta   90.00
_cell.angle_gamma   90.00
#
_symmetry.space_group_name_H-M   'P 1'
#
loop_
_entity.id
_entity.type
_entity.pdbx_description
1 polymer ?
#
loop_
_entity_poly.entity_id
_entity_poly.type
_entity_poly.pdbx_seq_one_letter_code
_entity_poly.pdbx_strand_id
1 'polypeptide(L)'
;MIADKIPSFTIADSALLLDDPNDKGFIHKTDTVLLALDNQEVYTQRELEKEMSSPDLILSIVFSKDAFILYAQDVPFRLPYEQADGITDESIKKLLRNFSSTQFFSGVIMLLFSFFISSFSVLLTLLIIALFANVLIGFMRKKLLFREMLKMALIAAAIPLLFFSLLNGFDIYPMVQDEAIVLIGIFYFYKALKD
;
A
#
# COMPACT_ATOMS: atom_id res chain seq x y z
N MET A 1 15.26 -20.80 -1.85
CA MET A 1 14.06 -19.92 -1.81
C MET A 1 14.50 -18.53 -1.36
N ILE A 2 13.74 -17.44 -1.58
CA ILE A 2 14.11 -16.08 -1.09
C ILE A 2 14.38 -16.09 0.43
N ALA A 3 13.63 -16.91 1.18
CA ALA A 3 13.79 -17.06 2.62
C ALA A 3 15.20 -17.53 3.05
N ASP A 4 15.89 -18.31 2.21
CA ASP A 4 17.24 -18.82 2.52
C ASP A 4 18.34 -17.79 2.21
N LYS A 5 17.97 -16.67 1.59
CA LYS A 5 18.86 -15.53 1.30
C LYS A 5 18.79 -14.44 2.36
N ILE A 6 17.91 -14.58 3.35
CA ILE A 6 17.82 -13.66 4.49
C ILE A 6 18.92 -14.03 5.48
N PRO A 7 19.89 -13.13 5.74
CA PRO A 7 20.91 -13.36 6.74
C PRO A 7 20.24 -13.45 8.11
N SER A 8 20.90 -14.12 9.05
CA SER A 8 20.42 -14.11 10.43
C SER A 8 20.55 -12.70 10.99
N PHE A 9 19.44 -12.19 11.53
CA PHE A 9 19.35 -10.86 12.12
C PHE A 9 18.54 -10.90 13.41
N THR A 10 18.92 -10.05 14.35
CA THR A 10 18.18 -9.78 15.57
C THR A 10 17.82 -8.31 15.61
N ILE A 11 16.57 -8.00 15.96
CA ILE A 11 16.16 -6.63 16.25
C ILE A 11 16.36 -6.43 17.75
N ALA A 12 17.29 -5.55 18.11
CA ALA A 12 17.56 -5.15 19.49
C ALA A 12 17.90 -3.65 19.52
N ASP A 13 17.52 -2.96 20.59
CA ASP A 13 17.74 -1.52 20.77
C ASP A 13 17.23 -0.66 19.60
N SER A 14 16.08 -1.04 19.02
CA SER A 14 15.44 -0.35 17.89
C SER A 14 16.28 -0.31 16.59
N ALA A 15 17.26 -1.20 16.47
CA ALA A 15 18.10 -1.34 15.28
C ALA A 15 18.17 -2.79 14.82
N LEU A 16 18.41 -2.97 13.52
CA LEU A 16 18.66 -4.29 12.94
C LEU A 16 20.14 -4.64 13.14
N LEU A 17 20.40 -5.67 13.95
CA LEU A 17 21.73 -6.23 14.16
C LEU A 17 21.88 -7.48 13.29
N LEU A 18 22.85 -7.45 12.38
CA LEU A 18 23.24 -8.62 11.60
C LEU A 18 24.22 -9.46 12.40
N ASP A 19 24.07 -10.78 12.37
CA ASP A 19 24.98 -11.69 13.07
C ASP A 19 26.39 -11.72 12.43
N ASP A 20 26.49 -11.49 11.11
CA ASP A 20 27.77 -11.27 10.41
C ASP A 20 27.95 -9.79 10.05
N PRO A 21 28.95 -9.09 10.62
CA PRO A 21 29.23 -7.69 10.30
C PRO A 21 29.74 -7.45 8.86
N ASN A 22 30.07 -8.50 8.10
CA ASN A 22 30.47 -8.39 6.69
C ASN A 22 29.30 -8.52 5.69
N ASP A 23 28.09 -8.83 6.16
CA ASP A 23 26.91 -8.88 5.30
C ASP A 23 26.55 -7.46 4.86
N LYS A 24 26.99 -7.12 3.64
CA LYS A 24 26.65 -5.85 2.97
C LYS A 24 25.20 -5.90 2.52
N GLY A 25 24.57 -4.72 2.50
CA GLY A 25 23.20 -4.58 2.00
C GLY A 25 23.03 -5.25 0.64
N PHE A 26 21.94 -5.99 0.47
CA PHE A 26 21.65 -6.73 -0.75
C PHE A 26 20.21 -6.52 -1.20
N ILE A 27 20.00 -6.58 -2.51
CA ILE A 27 18.69 -6.58 -3.12
C ILE A 27 18.52 -7.92 -3.83
N HIS A 28 17.52 -8.67 -3.42
CA HIS A 28 17.10 -9.91 -4.05
C HIS A 28 15.70 -9.76 -4.63
N LYS A 29 15.58 -10.00 -5.92
CA LYS A 29 14.34 -9.88 -6.68
C LYS A 29 13.92 -11.23 -7.23
N THR A 30 12.68 -11.63 -6.97
CA THR A 30 11.97 -12.66 -7.75
C THR A 30 10.92 -12.00 -8.64
N ASP A 31 10.20 -12.82 -9.41
CA ASP A 31 9.14 -12.36 -10.31
C ASP A 31 8.02 -11.59 -9.60
N THR A 32 7.80 -11.82 -8.30
CA THR A 32 6.69 -11.22 -7.55
C THR A 32 7.09 -10.52 -6.24
N VAL A 33 8.31 -10.75 -5.74
CA VAL A 33 8.78 -10.23 -4.45
C VAL A 33 10.17 -9.61 -4.59
N LEU A 34 10.32 -8.39 -4.10
CA LEU A 34 11.63 -7.77 -3.88
C LEU A 34 11.95 -7.81 -2.39
N LEU A 35 13.15 -8.26 -2.05
CA LEU A 35 13.67 -8.23 -0.70
C LEU A 35 14.96 -7.41 -0.71
N ALA A 36 14.95 -6.27 -0.05
CA ALA A 36 16.13 -5.43 0.14
C ALA A 36 16.52 -5.42 1.62
N LEU A 37 17.80 -5.60 1.90
CA LEU A 37 18.37 -5.33 3.20
C LEU A 37 19.36 -4.18 3.05
N ASP A 38 19.09 -3.09 3.74
CA ASP A 38 19.92 -1.90 3.72
C ASP A 38 20.09 -1.30 5.11
N ASN A 39 20.93 -1.96 5.91
CA ASN A 39 21.29 -1.51 7.26
C ASN A 39 22.30 -0.33 7.24
N GLN A 40 22.94 -0.10 6.10
CA GLN A 40 24.05 0.85 5.97
C GLN A 40 23.68 2.09 5.13
N GLU A 41 22.42 2.23 4.70
CA GLU A 41 21.95 3.28 3.79
C GLU A 41 22.79 3.33 2.49
N VAL A 42 23.19 2.16 1.99
CA VAL A 42 23.96 2.03 0.76
C VAL A 42 23.09 2.37 -0.45
N TYR A 43 21.78 2.11 -0.36
CA TYR A 43 20.81 2.38 -1.42
C TYR A 43 19.99 3.62 -1.07
N THR A 44 19.98 4.59 -1.98
CA THR A 44 19.11 5.75 -1.85
C THR A 44 17.64 5.35 -2.06
N GLN A 45 16.69 6.04 -1.42
CA GLN A 45 15.25 5.78 -1.60
C GLN A 45 14.83 5.72 -3.08
N ARG A 46 15.43 6.56 -3.93
CA ARG A 46 15.18 6.59 -5.38
C ARG A 46 15.68 5.34 -6.11
N GLU A 47 16.79 4.75 -5.68
CA GLU A 47 17.30 3.50 -6.27
C GLU A 47 16.41 2.33 -5.88
N LEU A 48 15.94 2.32 -4.63
CA LEU A 48 14.94 1.37 -4.15
C LEU A 48 13.62 1.50 -4.93
N GLU A 49 13.07 2.71 -5.05
CA GLU A 49 11.85 2.98 -5.84
C GLU A 49 11.98 2.51 -7.29
N LYS A 50 13.14 2.73 -7.92
CA LYS A 50 13.41 2.28 -9.28
C LYS A 50 13.39 0.75 -9.42
N GLU A 51 13.94 0.02 -8.44
CA GLU A 51 13.92 -1.45 -8.45
C GLU A 51 12.52 -2.02 -8.14
N MET A 52 11.72 -1.27 -7.39
CA MET A 52 10.32 -1.58 -7.04
C MET A 52 9.32 -1.26 -8.16
N SER A 53 9.66 -0.36 -9.10
CA SER A 53 8.80 0.09 -10.20
C SER A 53 8.49 -0.97 -11.28
N SER A 54 8.72 -2.26 -11.00
CA SER A 54 8.42 -3.33 -11.95
C SER A 54 6.94 -3.72 -11.85
N PRO A 55 6.20 -3.75 -12.98
CA PRO A 55 4.75 -3.99 -12.97
C PRO A 55 4.37 -5.38 -12.44
N ASP A 56 5.28 -6.35 -12.53
CA ASP A 56 5.08 -7.72 -12.03
C ASP A 56 5.31 -7.85 -10.52
N LEU A 57 5.82 -6.80 -9.88
CA LEU A 57 6.26 -6.82 -8.49
C LEU A 57 5.12 -6.44 -7.57
N ILE A 58 4.61 -7.43 -6.85
CA ILE A 58 3.39 -7.31 -6.04
C ILE A 58 3.73 -6.87 -4.61
N LEU A 59 4.92 -7.25 -4.13
CA LEU A 59 5.35 -7.02 -2.76
C LEU A 59 6.84 -6.70 -2.70
N SER A 60 7.20 -5.57 -2.10
CA SER A 60 8.60 -5.28 -1.76
C SER A 60 8.76 -5.22 -0.25
N ILE A 61 9.73 -5.95 0.26
CA ILE A 61 10.08 -6.00 1.66
C ILE A 61 11.47 -5.39 1.81
N VAL A 62 11.56 -4.31 2.57
CA VAL A 62 12.80 -3.57 2.78
C VAL A 62 13.11 -3.54 4.27
N PHE A 63 14.26 -4.09 4.63
CA PHE A 63 14.83 -4.01 5.98
C PHE A 63 15.79 -2.82 5.99
N SER A 64 15.31 -1.66 6.46
CA SER A 64 16.14 -0.47 6.65
C SER A 64 16.84 -0.52 8.01
N LYS A 65 17.73 0.42 8.29
CA LYS A 65 18.43 0.55 9.57
C LYS A 65 17.49 0.69 10.79
N ASP A 66 16.37 1.39 10.63
CA ASP A 66 15.48 1.80 11.73
C ASP A 66 14.03 1.29 11.60
N ALA A 67 13.68 0.68 10.47
CA ALA A 67 12.33 0.24 10.21
C ALA A 67 12.25 -0.90 9.19
N PHE A 68 11.23 -1.72 9.38
CA PHE A 68 10.73 -2.61 8.36
C PHE A 68 9.78 -1.83 7.45
N ILE A 69 10.01 -1.85 6.14
CA ILE A 69 9.16 -1.16 5.16
C ILE A 69 8.60 -2.20 4.19
N LEU A 70 7.29 -2.31 4.14
CA LEU A 70 6.57 -3.14 3.19
C LEU A 70 5.92 -2.24 2.14
N TYR A 71 6.27 -2.42 0.88
CA TYR A 71 5.61 -1.76 -0.24
C TYR A 71 4.61 -2.73 -0.85
N ALA A 72 3.34 -2.36 -0.81
CA ALA A 72 2.27 -3.04 -1.53
C ALA A 72 1.76 -2.09 -2.61
N GLN A 73 2.08 -2.35 -3.88
CA GLN A 73 1.72 -1.49 -5.02
C GLN A 73 2.11 -0.01 -4.77
N ASP A 74 3.38 0.24 -4.49
CA ASP A 74 3.97 1.57 -4.24
C ASP A 74 3.48 2.31 -2.98
N VAL A 75 2.63 1.71 -2.15
CA VAL A 75 2.27 2.27 -0.85
C VAL A 75 3.23 1.75 0.23
N PRO A 76 4.12 2.60 0.81
CA PRO A 76 5.02 2.20 1.87
C PRO A 76 4.28 2.07 3.20
N PHE A 77 4.24 0.86 3.75
CA PHE A 77 3.90 0.60 5.13
C PHE A 77 5.19 0.50 5.95
N ARG A 78 5.50 1.54 6.71
CA ARG A 78 6.68 1.61 7.58
C ARG A 78 6.31 1.16 9.00
N LEU A 79 6.95 0.10 9.47
CA LEU A 79 6.90 -0.38 10.85
C LEU A 79 8.24 -0.09 11.53
N PRO A 80 8.32 0.91 12.43
CA PRO A 80 9.53 1.20 13.20
C PRO A 80 9.92 0.01 14.08
N TYR A 81 11.22 -0.24 14.25
CA TYR A 81 11.68 -1.37 15.07
C TYR A 81 11.33 -1.26 16.55
N GLU A 82 11.09 -0.05 17.05
CA GLU A 82 10.51 0.20 18.39
C GLU A 82 9.17 -0.53 18.61
N GLN A 83 8.40 -0.76 17.54
CA GLN A 83 7.10 -1.43 17.57
C GLN A 83 7.18 -2.90 17.13
N ALA A 84 8.37 -3.36 16.76
CA ALA A 84 8.65 -4.70 16.25
C ALA A 84 9.50 -5.54 17.22
N ASP A 85 9.56 -5.13 18.49
CA ASP A 85 10.33 -5.81 19.52
C ASP A 85 9.88 -7.28 19.67
N GLY A 86 10.82 -8.21 19.51
CA GLY A 86 10.55 -9.66 19.46
C GLY A 86 10.36 -10.29 18.07
N ILE A 87 10.41 -9.50 16.97
CA ILE A 87 10.48 -10.07 15.62
C ILE A 87 11.90 -10.53 15.32
N THR A 88 12.08 -11.84 15.12
CA THR A 88 13.37 -12.44 14.74
C THR A 88 13.42 -12.82 13.26
N ASP A 89 14.62 -13.03 12.72
CA ASP A 89 14.84 -13.58 11.38
C ASP A 89 14.09 -14.91 11.17
N GLU A 90 14.06 -15.78 12.17
CA GLU A 90 13.30 -17.03 12.19
C GLU A 90 11.80 -16.81 11.95
N SER A 91 11.23 -15.75 12.52
CA SER A 91 9.80 -15.41 12.36
C SER A 91 9.49 -14.96 10.94
N ILE A 92 10.37 -14.12 10.37
CA ILE A 92 10.26 -13.67 8.97
C ILE A 92 10.52 -14.81 7.99
N LYS A 93 11.55 -15.64 8.23
CA LYS A 93 11.86 -16.83 7.42
C LYS A 93 10.70 -17.83 7.44
N LYS A 94 10.06 -18.05 8.59
CA LYS A 94 8.84 -18.88 8.70
C LYS A 94 7.68 -18.29 7.92
N LEU A 95 7.46 -16.98 8.04
CA LEU A 95 6.43 -16.28 7.26
C LEU A 95 6.71 -16.49 5.76
N LEU A 96 7.89 -16.16 5.27
CA LEU A 96 8.24 -16.29 3.85
C LEU A 96 8.24 -17.74 3.35
N ARG A 97 8.62 -18.72 4.18
CA ARG A 97 8.51 -20.14 3.83
C ARG A 97 7.05 -20.58 3.74
N ASN A 98 6.18 -20.14 4.64
CA ASN A 98 4.74 -20.41 4.57
C ASN A 98 4.09 -19.75 3.34
N PHE A 99 4.55 -18.54 2.99
CA PHE A 99 4.13 -17.83 1.78
C PHE A 99 4.65 -18.51 0.50
N SER A 100 5.86 -19.08 0.52
CA SER A 100 6.49 -19.69 -0.65
C SER A 100 6.18 -21.17 -0.85
N SER A 101 5.83 -21.93 0.20
CA SER A 101 5.58 -23.38 0.08
C SER A 101 4.23 -23.72 -0.56
N THR A 102 3.32 -22.74 -0.64
CA THR A 102 1.93 -23.00 -1.01
C THR A 102 1.41 -21.85 -1.86
N GLN A 103 1.76 -21.87 -3.14
CA GLN A 103 1.42 -20.83 -4.14
C GLN A 103 -0.08 -20.46 -4.16
N PHE A 104 -0.95 -21.40 -3.78
CA PHE A 104 -2.40 -21.16 -3.64
C PHE A 104 -2.76 -20.37 -2.37
N PHE A 105 -2.16 -20.70 -1.22
CA PHE A 105 -2.46 -20.03 0.06
C PHE A 105 -1.90 -18.61 0.10
N SER A 106 -0.70 -18.39 -0.47
CA SER A 106 -0.15 -17.04 -0.60
C SER A 106 -0.98 -16.19 -1.56
N GLY A 107 -1.43 -16.73 -2.69
CA GLY A 107 -2.35 -16.03 -3.59
C GLY A 107 -3.64 -15.58 -2.90
N VAL A 108 -4.26 -16.44 -2.09
CA VAL A 108 -5.48 -16.09 -1.34
C VAL A 108 -5.21 -15.05 -0.26
N ILE A 109 -4.16 -15.20 0.53
CA ILE A 109 -3.81 -14.23 1.57
C ILE A 109 -3.49 -12.87 0.96
N MET A 110 -2.74 -12.84 -0.15
CA MET A 110 -2.44 -11.61 -0.87
C MET A 110 -3.70 -10.99 -1.47
N LEU A 111 -4.60 -11.79 -2.05
CA LEU A 111 -5.88 -11.29 -2.55
C LEU A 111 -6.70 -10.66 -1.42
N LEU A 112 -6.78 -11.32 -0.25
CA LEU A 112 -7.49 -10.78 0.92
C LEU A 112 -6.84 -9.49 1.43
N PHE A 113 -5.51 -9.44 1.48
CA PHE A 113 -4.77 -8.28 1.95
C PHE A 113 -4.90 -7.09 0.98
N SER A 114 -4.73 -7.32 -0.32
CA SER A 114 -4.96 -6.32 -1.38
C SER A 114 -6.42 -5.86 -1.38
N PHE A 115 -7.38 -6.77 -1.23
CA PHE A 115 -8.79 -6.42 -1.11
C PHE A 115 -9.06 -5.54 0.11
N PHE A 116 -8.43 -5.86 1.25
CA PHE A 116 -8.56 -5.08 2.47
C PHE A 116 -7.98 -3.67 2.31
N ILE A 117 -6.76 -3.54 1.77
CA ILE A 117 -6.11 -2.24 1.50
C ILE A 117 -6.95 -1.43 0.51
N SER A 118 -7.36 -2.02 -0.61
CA SER A 118 -8.17 -1.34 -1.62
C SER A 118 -9.53 -0.90 -1.05
N SER A 119 -10.18 -1.74 -0.26
CA SER A 119 -11.45 -1.39 0.41
C SER A 119 -11.26 -0.23 1.38
N PHE A 120 -10.17 -0.24 2.14
CA PHE A 120 -9.84 0.84 3.08
C PHE A 120 -9.56 2.16 2.35
N SER A 121 -8.81 2.11 1.24
CA SER A 121 -8.55 3.28 0.38
C SER A 121 -9.85 3.88 -0.18
N VAL A 122 -10.74 3.04 -0.75
CA VAL A 122 -12.05 3.50 -1.24
C VAL A 122 -12.87 4.11 -0.12
N LEU A 123 -12.86 3.52 1.08
CA LEU A 123 -13.57 4.06 2.24
C LEU A 123 -13.06 5.47 2.61
N LEU A 124 -11.73 5.67 2.63
CA LEU A 124 -11.14 7.00 2.87
C LEU A 124 -11.56 8.00 1.79
N THR A 125 -11.52 7.61 0.51
CA THR A 125 -11.98 8.46 -0.60
C THR A 125 -13.44 8.86 -0.44
N LEU A 126 -14.32 7.93 -0.09
CA LEU A 126 -15.74 8.21 0.17
C LEU A 126 -15.92 9.14 1.37
N LEU A 127 -15.11 8.97 2.43
CA LEU A 127 -15.16 9.83 3.60
C LEU A 127 -14.76 11.27 3.26
N ILE A 128 -13.70 11.45 2.46
CA ILE A 128 -13.27 12.76 1.97
C ILE A 128 -14.40 13.43 1.18
N ILE A 129 -14.96 12.72 0.19
CA ILE A 129 -16.08 13.23 -0.62
C ILE A 129 -17.27 13.58 0.28
N ALA A 130 -17.61 12.72 1.26
CA ALA A 130 -18.72 12.96 2.18
C ALA A 130 -18.49 14.16 3.10
N LEU A 131 -17.25 14.41 3.55
CA LEU A 131 -16.90 15.60 4.34
C LEU A 131 -17.08 16.89 3.52
N PHE A 132 -16.55 16.92 2.29
CA PHE A 132 -16.74 18.06 1.38
C PHE A 132 -18.22 18.26 1.03
N ALA A 133 -18.94 17.18 0.77
CA ALA A 133 -20.38 17.20 0.55
C ALA A 133 -21.15 17.80 1.74
N ASN A 134 -20.81 17.42 2.97
CA ASN A 134 -21.44 17.95 4.17
C ASN A 134 -21.23 19.47 4.29
N VAL A 135 -20.04 19.96 3.97
CA VAL A 135 -19.75 21.40 3.89
C VAL A 135 -20.63 22.08 2.82
N LEU A 136 -20.71 21.52 1.62
CA LEU A 136 -21.54 22.04 0.51
C LEU A 136 -23.03 22.08 0.86
N ILE A 137 -23.54 21.04 1.53
CA ILE A 137 -24.94 20.95 1.98
C ILE A 137 -25.24 22.04 3.01
N GLY A 138 -24.31 22.31 3.93
CA GLY A 138 -24.38 23.42 4.87
C GLY A 138 -24.53 24.77 4.16
N PHE A 139 -23.74 25.01 3.10
CA PHE A 139 -23.86 26.22 2.27
C PHE A 139 -25.19 26.29 1.50
N MET A 140 -25.66 25.17 0.97
CA MET A 140 -26.93 25.09 0.23
C MET A 140 -28.17 25.03 1.13
N ARG A 141 -28.01 25.04 2.47
CA ARG A 141 -29.07 24.93 3.47
C ARG A 141 -29.99 23.71 3.27
N LYS A 142 -29.50 22.66 2.62
CA LYS A 142 -30.23 21.38 2.49
C LYS A 142 -30.00 20.54 3.75
N LYS A 143 -30.94 19.66 4.09
CA LYS A 143 -30.78 18.68 5.17
C LYS A 143 -30.80 17.29 4.55
N LEU A 144 -29.63 16.65 4.50
CA LEU A 144 -29.50 15.25 4.10
C LEU A 144 -28.99 14.43 5.27
N LEU A 145 -29.53 13.23 5.42
CA LEU A 145 -29.03 12.27 6.39
C LEU A 145 -27.66 11.76 5.92
N PHE A 146 -26.76 11.47 6.85
CA PHE A 146 -25.40 10.96 6.54
C PHE A 146 -25.41 9.72 5.64
N ARG A 147 -26.39 8.83 5.83
CA ARG A 147 -26.56 7.65 4.98
C ARG A 147 -26.88 7.99 3.52
N GLU A 148 -27.63 9.05 3.27
CA GLU A 148 -27.96 9.49 1.91
C GLU A 148 -26.77 10.19 1.26
N MET A 149 -26.01 10.97 2.04
CA MET A 149 -24.75 11.55 1.61
C MET A 149 -23.75 10.46 1.20
N LEU A 150 -23.58 9.40 1.99
CA LEU A 150 -22.70 8.29 1.63
C LEU A 150 -23.14 7.56 0.35
N LYS A 151 -24.46 7.35 0.15
CA LYS A 151 -24.97 6.74 -1.08
C LYS A 151 -24.69 7.60 -2.31
N MET A 152 -24.93 8.91 -2.20
CA MET A 152 -24.65 9.85 -3.28
C MET A 152 -23.14 9.94 -3.56
N ALA A 153 -22.30 9.98 -2.51
CA ALA A 153 -20.85 9.97 -2.64
C ALA A 153 -20.36 8.68 -3.32
N LEU A 154 -20.94 7.52 -2.97
CA LEU A 154 -20.61 6.24 -3.60
C LEU A 154 -20.92 6.24 -5.10
N ILE A 155 -22.12 6.68 -5.49
CA ILE A 155 -22.51 6.76 -6.91
C ILE A 155 -21.63 7.77 -7.66
N ALA A 156 -21.38 8.92 -7.05
CA ALA A 156 -20.56 9.97 -7.64
C ALA A 156 -19.09 9.55 -7.83
N ALA A 157 -18.53 8.78 -6.89
CA ALA A 157 -17.18 8.24 -6.97
C ALA A 157 -17.07 7.04 -7.91
N ALA A 158 -18.14 6.24 -8.07
CA ALA A 158 -18.12 5.04 -8.92
C ALA A 158 -17.81 5.37 -10.39
N ILE A 159 -18.31 6.49 -10.91
CA ILE A 159 -18.10 6.91 -12.30
C ILE A 159 -16.60 7.14 -12.60
N PRO A 160 -15.88 8.03 -11.88
CA PRO A 160 -14.46 8.22 -12.11
C PRO A 160 -13.66 6.96 -11.78
N LEU A 161 -14.00 6.22 -10.72
CA LEU A 161 -13.33 4.95 -10.38
C LEU A 161 -13.38 3.94 -11.54
N LEU A 162 -14.55 3.74 -12.15
CA LEU A 162 -14.69 2.84 -13.29
C LEU A 162 -13.94 3.34 -14.52
N PHE A 163 -13.96 4.64 -14.76
CA PHE A 163 -13.22 5.25 -15.87
C PHE A 163 -11.71 5.04 -15.75
N PHE A 164 -11.12 5.36 -14.58
CA PHE A 164 -9.69 5.13 -14.36
C PHE A 164 -9.33 3.65 -14.27
N SER A 165 -10.21 2.81 -13.73
CA SER A 165 -10.00 1.35 -13.74
C SER A 165 -9.92 0.80 -15.17
N LEU A 166 -10.72 1.34 -16.09
CA LEU A 166 -10.65 1.05 -17.52
C LEU A 166 -9.31 1.49 -18.13
N LEU A 167 -8.85 2.70 -17.82
CA LEU A 167 -7.55 3.21 -18.29
C LEU A 167 -6.39 2.37 -17.78
N ASN A 168 -6.41 1.99 -16.50
CA ASN A 168 -5.42 1.12 -15.89
C ASN A 168 -5.38 -0.24 -16.58
N GLY A 169 -6.53 -0.76 -17.04
CA GLY A 169 -6.60 -1.99 -17.85
C GLY A 169 -5.92 -1.90 -19.22
N PHE A 170 -5.58 -0.69 -19.69
CA PHE A 170 -4.79 -0.44 -20.90
C PHE A 170 -3.36 0.05 -20.59
N ASP A 171 -2.87 -0.18 -19.36
CA ASP A 171 -1.58 0.29 -18.85
C ASP A 171 -1.41 1.82 -18.87
N ILE A 172 -2.53 2.56 -18.81
CA ILE A 172 -2.52 4.02 -18.71
C ILE A 172 -2.79 4.40 -17.25
N TYR A 173 -1.75 4.88 -16.56
CA TYR A 173 -1.80 5.29 -15.15
C TYR A 173 -1.53 6.79 -15.01
N PRO A 174 -2.58 7.63 -14.96
CA PRO A 174 -2.40 9.07 -14.78
C PRO A 174 -1.82 9.40 -13.40
N MET A 175 -0.79 10.26 -13.35
CA MET A 175 -0.09 10.63 -12.10
C MET A 175 -1.01 11.27 -11.05
N VAL A 176 -2.07 11.97 -11.47
CA VAL A 176 -3.03 12.67 -10.60
C VAL A 176 -4.38 11.95 -10.54
N GLN A 177 -4.38 10.63 -10.73
CA GLN A 177 -5.59 9.82 -10.80
C GLN A 177 -6.44 9.94 -9.52
N ASP A 178 -5.83 9.83 -8.35
CA ASP A 178 -6.57 9.83 -7.09
C ASP A 178 -7.21 11.19 -6.80
N GLU A 179 -6.48 12.29 -7.03
CA GLU A 179 -7.03 13.64 -6.90
C GLU A 179 -8.14 13.89 -7.92
N ALA A 180 -7.97 13.40 -9.16
CA ALA A 180 -9.00 13.51 -10.20
C ALA A 180 -10.27 12.73 -9.82
N ILE A 181 -10.14 11.53 -9.25
CA ILE A 181 -11.29 10.74 -8.76
C ILE A 181 -12.05 11.54 -7.69
N VAL A 182 -11.35 12.13 -6.73
CA VAL A 182 -11.97 12.92 -5.66
C VAL A 182 -12.66 14.17 -6.22
N LEU A 183 -11.98 14.94 -7.07
CA LEU A 183 -12.53 16.18 -7.64
C LEU A 183 -13.74 15.92 -8.53
N ILE A 184 -13.67 14.91 -9.40
CA ILE A 184 -14.78 14.50 -10.26
C ILE A 184 -15.94 13.97 -9.38
N GLY A 185 -15.64 13.19 -8.34
CA GLY A 185 -16.63 12.70 -7.38
C GLY A 185 -17.36 13.84 -6.66
N ILE A 186 -16.64 14.85 -6.16
CA ILE A 186 -17.23 16.05 -5.55
C ILE A 186 -18.08 16.82 -6.56
N PHE A 187 -17.62 16.96 -7.81
CA PHE A 187 -18.39 17.63 -8.86
C PHE A 187 -19.71 16.92 -9.18
N TYR A 188 -19.69 15.59 -9.35
CA TYR A 188 -20.91 14.81 -9.56
C TYR A 188 -21.85 14.86 -8.35
N PHE A 189 -21.30 14.82 -7.14
CA PHE A 189 -22.08 14.99 -5.91
C PHE A 189 -22.77 16.36 -5.90
N TYR A 190 -22.04 17.44 -6.17
CA TYR A 190 -22.60 18.80 -6.23
C TYR A 190 -23.70 18.91 -7.29
N LYS A 191 -23.50 18.33 -8.47
CA LYS A 191 -24.52 18.30 -9.53
C LYS A 191 -25.78 17.56 -9.07
N ALA A 192 -25.61 16.37 -8.49
CA ALA A 192 -26.71 15.57 -7.93
C ALA A 192 -27.45 16.29 -6.78
N LEU A 193 -26.79 17.21 -6.09
CA LEU A 193 -27.40 18.05 -5.06
C LEU A 193 -28.15 19.25 -5.64
N LYS A 194 -27.82 19.71 -6.85
CA LYS A 194 -28.45 20.87 -7.49
C LYS A 194 -29.73 20.50 -8.25
N ASP A 195 -29.71 19.34 -8.90
CA ASP A 195 -30.88 18.70 -9.54
C ASP A 195 -31.89 18.19 -8.49
#